data_AF-A0A395HNW4-F1
#
_entry.id   AF-A0A395HNW4-F1
#
_cell.length_a   1.000
_cell.length_b   1.000
_cell.length_c   1.000
_cell.angle_alpha   90.00
_cell.angle_beta   90.00
_cell.angle_gamma   90.00
#
_symmetry.space_group_name_H-M   'P 1'
#
loop_
_entity.id
_entity.type
_entity.pdbx_description
1 polymer ?
#
loop_
_entity_poly.entity_id
_entity_poly.type
_entity_poly.pdbx_seq_one_letter_code
_entity_poly.pdbx_strand_id
1 'polypeptide(L)' 'MSLVRLPTELMYMIVASLDFQHDINSLARSSRQLYAILNPYLYRRDSTQHESWALLWAAKHGKEATSRKCIEHG' A
#
# COMPACT_ATOMS: atom_id res chain seq x y z
N MET A 1 -12.24 -17.64 -10.04
CA MET A 1 -12.60 -16.23 -9.73
C MET A 1 -11.31 -15.46 -9.51
N SER A 2 -11.07 -14.37 -10.25
CA SER A 2 -9.84 -13.57 -10.12
C SER A 2 -10.14 -12.28 -9.39
N LEU A 3 -9.41 -12.00 -8.30
CA LEU A 3 -9.49 -10.73 -7.55
C LEU A 3 -9.32 -9.50 -8.46
N VAL A 4 -8.56 -9.65 -9.54
CA VAL A 4 -8.25 -8.62 -10.52
C VAL A 4 -9.48 -8.18 -11.34
N ARG A 5 -10.56 -8.98 -11.35
CA ARG A 5 -11.82 -8.67 -12.06
C ARG A 5 -12.84 -7.93 -11.20
N LEU A 6 -12.57 -7.74 -9.91
CA LEU A 6 -13.46 -6.99 -9.03
C LEU A 6 -13.37 -5.49 -9.35
N PRO A 7 -14.46 -4.72 -9.16
CA PRO A 7 -14.39 -3.27 -9.10
C PRO A 7 -13.39 -2.79 -8.04
N THR A 8 -12.74 -1.66 -8.31
CA THR A 8 -11.71 -1.10 -7.44
C THR A 8 -12.25 -0.78 -6.04
N GLU A 9 -13.53 -0.39 -5.91
CA GLU A 9 -14.13 -0.12 -4.59
C GLU A 9 -14.16 -1.38 -3.72
N LEU A 10 -14.50 -2.54 -4.28
CA LEU A 10 -14.50 -3.80 -3.55
C LEU A 10 -13.08 -4.22 -3.15
N MET A 11 -12.09 -3.95 -4.00
CA MET A 11 -10.68 -4.19 -3.65
C MET A 11 -10.27 -3.33 -2.45
N TYR A 12 -10.64 -2.05 -2.43
CA TYR A 12 -10.35 -1.18 -1.29
C TYR A 12 -11.06 -1.64 -0.02
N MET A 13 -12.30 -2.13 -0.09
CA MET A 13 -12.98 -2.70 1.07
C MET A 13 -12.23 -3.91 1.64
N ILE A 14 -11.78 -4.83 0.78
CA ILE A 14 -10.99 -6.00 1.21
C ILE A 14 -9.72 -5.55 1.93
N VAL A 15 -8.99 -4.59 1.34
CA VAL A 15 -7.73 -4.12 1.90
C VAL A 15 -7.92 -3.25 3.14
N ALA A 16 -9.04 -2.55 3.26
CA ALA A 16 -9.42 -1.83 4.47
C ALA A 16 -9.68 -2.78 5.65
N SER A 17 -10.11 -4.02 5.38
CA SER A 17 -10.28 -5.06 6.41
C SER A 17 -8.99 -5.77 6.81
N LEU A 18 -7.85 -5.48 6.18
CA LEU A 18 -6.55 -6.02 6.59
C LEU A 18 -5.93 -5.13 7.68
N ASP A 19 -5.60 -5.70 8.84
CA ASP A 19 -5.02 -4.94 9.95
C ASP A 19 -3.55 -4.56 9.71
N PHE A 20 -2.79 -5.43 9.04
CA PHE A 20 -1.35 -5.24 8.88
C PHE A 20 -0.97 -4.76 7.47
N GLN A 21 -0.12 -3.73 7.40
CA GLN A 21 0.40 -3.22 6.12
C GLN A 21 1.18 -4.28 5.31
N HIS A 22 1.82 -5.25 5.98
CA HIS A 22 2.56 -6.30 5.28
C HIS A 22 1.63 -7.24 4.49
N ASP A 23 0.40 -7.46 4.95
CA ASP A 23 -0.61 -8.23 4.22
C ASP A 23 -1.06 -7.49 2.96
N ILE A 24 -1.28 -6.18 3.07
CA ILE A 24 -1.60 -5.31 1.94
C ILE A 24 -0.47 -5.34 0.90
N ASN A 25 0.78 -5.22 1.35
CA ASN A 25 1.95 -5.29 0.48
C ASN A 25 2.09 -6.66 -0.20
N SER A 26 1.83 -7.75 0.54
CA SER A 26 1.83 -9.11 -0.01
C SER A 26 0.78 -9.25 -1.13
N LEU A 27 -0.44 -8.75 -0.89
CA LEU A 27 -1.51 -8.75 -1.87
C LEU A 27 -1.18 -7.87 -3.09
N ALA A 28 -0.63 -6.68 -2.89
CA ALA A 28 -0.20 -5.79 -3.97
C ALA A 28 0.84 -6.44 -4.88
N ARG A 29 1.76 -7.24 -4.32
CA ARG A 29 2.81 -7.94 -5.08
C ARG A 29 2.32 -9.16 -5.86
N SER A 30 1.10 -9.63 -5.63
CA SER A 30 0.55 -10.83 -6.29
C SER A 30 0.20 -10.62 -7.77
N SER A 31 -0.08 -9.39 -8.20
CA SER A 31 -0.31 -9.07 -9.61
C SER A 31 0.04 -7.63 -9.94
N ARG A 32 0.41 -7.38 -11.19
CA ARG A 32 0.76 -6.02 -11.65
C ARG A 32 -0.41 -5.04 -11.54
N GLN A 33 -1.64 -5.50 -11.76
CA GLN A 33 -2.83 -4.65 -11.63
C GLN A 33 -3.12 -4.33 -10.16
N LEU A 34 -3.04 -5.32 -9.27
CA LEU A 34 -3.17 -5.09 -7.82
C LEU A 34 -2.06 -4.19 -7.31
N TYR A 35 -0.84 -4.32 -7.82
CA TYR A 35 0.26 -3.43 -7.47
C TYR A 35 -0.07 -1.97 -7.81
N ALA A 36 -0.57 -1.71 -9.01
CA ALA A 36 -0.91 -0.35 -9.45
C ALA A 36 -2.02 0.29 -8.59
N ILE A 37 -2.97 -0.51 -8.09
CA ILE A 37 -4.11 -0.02 -7.29
C ILE A 37 -3.75 0.09 -5.80
N LEU A 38 -3.15 -0.95 -5.23
CA LEU A 38 -2.99 -1.10 -3.78
C LEU A 38 -1.71 -0.46 -3.25
N ASN A 39 -0.67 -0.30 -4.09
CA ASN A 39 0.59 0.29 -3.65
C ASN A 39 0.43 1.78 -3.26
N PRO A 40 -0.30 2.63 -4.01
CA PRO A 40 -0.62 3.99 -3.56
C PRO A 40 -1.49 4.01 -2.29
N TYR A 41 -2.48 3.11 -2.20
CA TYR A 41 -3.35 3.01 -1.03
C TYR A 41 -2.58 2.69 0.25
N LEU A 42 -1.56 1.81 0.17
CA LEU A 42 -0.72 1.46 1.30
C LEU A 42 -0.03 2.67 1.92
N TYR A 43 0.55 3.55 1.09
CA TYR A 43 1.24 4.76 1.58
C TYR A 43 0.27 5.80 2.13
N ARG A 44 -0.90 5.99 1.50
CA ARG A 44 -1.94 6.90 2.00
C ARG A 44 -2.51 6.44 3.35
N ARG A 45 -2.59 5.12 3.57
CA ARG A 45 -3.03 4.56 4.84
C ARG A 45 -1.96 4.68 5.92
N ASP A 46 -0.69 4.51 5.57
CA ASP A 46 0.44 4.70 6.48
C ASP A 46 0.53 6.14 6.98
N SER A 47 0.34 7.12 6.10
CA SER A 47 0.38 8.55 6.47
C SER A 47 -0.78 8.95 7.40
N THR A 48 -1.97 8.38 7.21
CA THR A 48 -3.17 8.73 7.97
C THR A 48 -3.36 7.94 9.27
N GLN A 49 -2.94 6.68 9.31
CA GLN A 49 -3.20 5.79 10.46
C GLN A 49 -1.96 5.42 11.28
N HIS A 50 -0.75 5.52 10.71
CA HIS A 50 0.48 5.01 11.32
C HIS A 50 1.58 6.07 11.42
N GLU A 51 1.22 7.35 11.44
CA GLU A 51 2.17 8.47 11.59
C GLU A 51 3.31 8.45 10.56
N SER A 52 3.05 7.96 9.34
CA SER A 52 4.05 7.82 8.28
C SER A 52 5.22 6.89 8.66
N TRP A 53 4.96 5.80 9.39
CA TRP A 53 5.98 4.84 9.81
C TRP A 53 6.78 4.26 8.64
N ALA A 54 6.15 4.04 7.48
CA ALA A 54 6.83 3.59 6.27
C ALA A 54 7.84 4.63 5.75
N LEU A 55 7.54 5.92 5.86
CA LEU A 55 8.48 7.00 5.53
C LEU A 55 9.65 7.02 6.51
N LEU A 56 9.39 6.91 7.81
CA LEU A 56 10.42 6.89 8.84
C LEU A 56 11.35 5.68 8.69
N TRP A 57 10.78 4.51 8.42
CA TRP A 57 11.54 3.29 8.13
C TRP A 57 12.39 3.45 6.86
N ALA A 58 11.81 4.01 5.78
CA ALA A 58 12.52 4.21 4.52
C ALA A 58 13.67 5.21 4.66
N ALA A 59 13.47 6.31 5.39
CA ALA A 59 14.51 7.28 5.70
C ALA A 59 15.64 6.65 6.53
N LYS A 60 15.29 5.89 7.58
CA LYS A 60 16.26 5.21 8.46
C LYS A 60 17.15 4.20 7.72
N HIS A 61 16.62 3.53 6.70
CA HIS A 61 17.33 2.47 5.96
C HIS A 61 17.83 2.93 4.57
N GLY A 62 17.78 4.23 4.25
CA GLY A 62 18.24 4.76 2.97
C GLY A 62 17.46 4.26 1.74
N LYS A 63 16.17 3.92 1.91
CA LYS A 63 15.31 3.43 0.82
C LYS A 63 14.65 4.59 0.06
N GLU A 64 15.46 5.33 -0.70
CA GLU A 64 15.02 6.51 -1.46
C GLU A 64 13.73 6.27 -2.28
N ALA A 65 13.67 5.16 -3.03
CA ALA A 65 12.52 4.84 -3.87
C ALA A 65 11.23 4.63 -3.04
N THR A 66 11.34 4.10 -1.83
CA THR A 66 10.21 3.96 -0.91
C THR A 66 9.84 5.30 -0.30
N SER A 67 10.82 6.09 0.13
CA SER A 67 10.58 7.45 0.66
C SER A 67 9.87 8.34 -0.35
N ARG A 68 10.28 8.29 -1.63
CA ARG A 68 9.62 9.04 -2.72
C ARG A 68 8.15 8.63 -2.85
N LYS A 69 7.85 7.33 -2.84
CA LYS A 69 6.46 6.85 -2.90
C LYS A 69 5.63 7.26 -1.69
N CYS A 70 6.22 7.27 -0.49
CA CYS A 70 5.57 7.79 0.70
C CYS A 70 5.23 9.29 0.55
N ILE A 71 6.09 10.08 -0.08
CA ILE A 71 5.85 11.52 -0.30
C ILE A 71 4.83 11.76 -1.43
N GLU A 72 4.86 10.95 -2.50
CA GLU A 72 3.96 11.08 -3.65
C GLU A 72 2.53 10.59 -3.37
N HIS A 73 2.36 9.67 -2.43
CA HIS A 73 1.09 9.00 -2.16
C HIS A 73 0.60 9.07 -0.71
N GLY A 74 1.43 9.59 0.21
CA GLY A 74 1.09 9.84 1.61
C GLY A 74 0.19 11.05 1.78
#